data_AF-A0A7C2DYR4-F1
#
_entry.id   AF-A0A7C2DYR4-F1
#
_cell.length_a   1.000
_cell.length_b   1.000
_cell.length_c   1.000
_cell.angle_alpha   90.00
_cell.angle_beta   90.00
_cell.angle_gamma   90.00
#
_symmetry.space_group_name_H-M   'P 1'
#
loop_
_entity.id
_entity.type
_entity.pdbx_description
1 polymer ?
#
loop_
_entity_poly.entity_id
_entity_poly.type
_entity_poly.pdbx_seq_one_letter_code
_entity_poly.pdbx_strand_id
1 'polypeptide(L)'
;MIIDCHMHLNQNMLSLPKMLAGMNANGIDKTVLIADMVESFSLGTWPERAGVDLLRLGLYYFNPLGRSACDMLTIDKKGHFVLLGKKYRIIAKPDNAAVAAAIEEHPDRFMGWMFINPSADPDYMSELERWSSNPAMIGVKAHPFWHDYPVR
;
A
#
# COMPACT_ATOMS: atom_id res chain seq x y z
N MET A 1 4.98 23.90 -7.52
CA MET A 1 4.86 22.97 -6.39
C MET A 1 4.17 21.70 -6.87
N ILE A 2 4.83 20.55 -6.75
CA ILE A 2 4.37 19.22 -7.14
C ILE A 2 4.23 18.38 -5.85
N ILE A 3 3.06 17.77 -5.67
CA ILE A 3 2.76 16.91 -4.52
C ILE A 3 2.38 15.52 -5.02
N ASP A 4 3.09 14.50 -4.57
CA ASP A 4 2.67 13.11 -4.75
C ASP A 4 1.70 12.73 -3.63
N CYS A 5 0.43 12.56 -3.96
CA CYS A 5 -0.62 12.27 -2.98
C CYS A 5 -0.75 10.78 -2.63
N HIS A 6 0.07 9.88 -3.19
CA HIS A 6 -0.11 8.44 -3.02
C HIS A 6 1.22 7.68 -3.03
N MET A 7 1.85 7.57 -1.86
CA MET A 7 3.05 6.75 -1.67
C MET A 7 2.93 5.87 -0.44
N HIS A 8 3.18 4.57 -0.58
CA HIS A 8 3.26 3.67 0.58
C HIS A 8 4.64 3.73 1.23
N LEU A 9 4.67 3.84 2.56
CA LEU A 9 5.89 3.84 3.36
C LEU A 9 6.39 2.40 3.59
N ASN A 10 7.10 1.87 2.60
CA ASN A 10 7.74 0.55 2.68
C ASN A 10 9.26 0.66 2.76
N GLN A 11 9.80 0.75 3.98
CA GLN A 11 11.24 0.99 4.20
C GLN A 11 12.15 -0.11 3.62
N ASN A 12 11.63 -1.34 3.47
CA ASN A 12 12.38 -2.46 2.89
C ASN A 12 12.41 -2.43 1.35
N MET A 13 11.42 -1.80 0.69
CA MET A 13 11.39 -1.65 -0.77
C MET A 13 11.98 -0.31 -1.22
N LEU A 14 11.57 0.78 -0.57
CA LEU A 14 12.02 2.14 -0.84
C LEU A 14 12.24 2.85 0.50
N SER A 15 13.49 2.89 0.95
CA SER A 15 13.85 3.58 2.19
C SER A 15 13.62 5.09 2.08
N LEU A 16 13.36 5.76 3.20
CA LEU A 16 13.18 7.21 3.27
C LEU A 16 14.28 8.01 2.56
N PRO A 17 15.59 7.73 2.75
CA PRO A 17 16.64 8.44 2.02
C PRO A 17 16.54 8.28 0.50
N LYS A 18 16.19 7.08 0.02
CA LYS A 18 15.99 6.82 -1.41
C LYS A 18 14.74 7.52 -1.94
N MET A 19 13.68 7.57 -1.14
CA MET A 19 12.44 8.30 -1.47
C MET A 19 12.74 9.79 -1.64
N LEU A 20 13.43 10.41 -0.68
CA LEU A 20 13.84 11.82 -0.75
C LEU A 20 14.74 12.10 -1.94
N ALA A 21 15.71 11.22 -2.22
CA ALA A 21 16.55 11.34 -3.41
C ALA A 21 15.73 11.30 -4.70
N GLY A 22 14.75 10.38 -4.77
CA GLY A 22 13.79 10.28 -5.88
C GLY A 22 12.93 11.53 -6.01
N MET A 23 12.41 12.07 -4.90
CA MET A 23 11.65 13.31 -4.88
C MET A 23 12.48 14.48 -5.44
N ASN A 24 13.71 14.65 -4.97
CA ASN A 24 14.61 15.71 -5.43
C ASN A 24 14.93 15.58 -6.92
N ALA A 25 15.22 14.37 -7.38
CA ALA A 25 15.56 14.10 -8.78
C ALA A 25 14.39 14.37 -9.75
N ASN A 26 13.14 14.31 -9.25
CA ASN A 26 11.93 14.48 -10.06
C ASN A 26 11.17 15.78 -9.76
N GLY A 27 11.73 16.67 -8.94
CA GLY A 27 11.09 17.94 -8.57
C GLY A 27 9.80 17.79 -7.76
N ILE A 28 9.68 16.73 -6.95
CA ILE A 28 8.55 16.51 -6.04
C ILE A 28 8.84 17.26 -4.73
N ASP A 29 8.01 18.27 -4.43
CA ASP A 29 8.17 19.11 -3.25
C ASP A 29 7.72 18.35 -1.98
N LYS A 30 6.56 17.70 -2.05
CA LYS A 30 5.97 16.94 -0.93
C LYS A 30 5.38 15.60 -1.36
N THR A 31 5.33 14.67 -0.43
CA THR A 31 4.67 13.37 -0.61
C THR A 31 3.72 13.08 0.55
N VAL A 32 2.52 12.59 0.25
CA VAL A 32 1.55 12.12 1.24
C VAL A 32 1.71 10.61 1.40
N LEU A 33 2.20 10.21 2.57
CA LEU A 33 2.54 8.85 2.91
C LEU A 33 1.32 8.06 3.38
N ILE A 34 1.29 6.79 3.01
CA ILE A 34 0.31 5.79 3.44
C ILE A 34 1.09 4.67 4.13
N ALA A 35 0.62 4.19 5.27
CA ALA A 35 1.25 3.06 5.92
C ALA A 35 1.28 1.81 5.01
N ASP A 36 2.18 0.88 5.31
CA ASP A 36 2.35 -0.34 4.52
C ASP A 36 1.09 -1.20 4.51
N MET A 37 0.76 -1.74 3.34
CA MET A 37 -0.42 -2.59 3.13
C MET A 37 -0.08 -4.08 3.10
N VAL A 38 1.11 -4.42 2.64
CA VAL A 38 1.58 -5.79 2.43
C VAL A 38 3.06 -5.86 2.77
N GLU A 39 3.49 -6.99 3.30
CA GLU A 39 4.92 -7.25 3.46
C GLU A 39 5.66 -7.12 2.13
N SER A 40 6.89 -6.65 2.22
CA SER A 40 7.74 -6.38 1.07
C SER A 40 7.94 -7.64 0.25
N PHE A 41 7.73 -7.52 -1.05
CA PHE A 41 7.95 -8.58 -2.00
C PHE A 41 8.81 -8.08 -3.16
N SER A 42 9.50 -9.01 -3.83
CA SER A 42 10.32 -8.71 -4.99
C SER A 42 10.03 -9.69 -6.12
N LEU A 43 9.93 -9.16 -7.33
CA LEU A 43 9.88 -9.91 -8.58
C LEU A 43 11.29 -9.96 -9.15
N GLY A 44 12.14 -10.79 -8.53
CA GLY A 44 13.57 -10.80 -8.80
C GLY A 44 13.94 -11.54 -10.09
N THR A 45 13.22 -12.60 -10.42
CA THR A 45 13.60 -13.55 -11.47
C THR A 45 12.79 -13.36 -12.76
N TRP A 46 13.37 -13.75 -13.90
CA TRP A 46 12.68 -13.67 -15.19
C TRP A 46 11.43 -14.57 -15.28
N PRO A 47 11.38 -15.78 -14.67
CA PRO A 47 10.15 -16.57 -14.66
C PRO A 47 9.05 -15.90 -13.85
N GLU A 48 9.42 -15.19 -12.78
CA GLU A 48 8.45 -14.46 -11.96
C GLU A 48 7.78 -13.33 -12.75
N ARG A 49 8.58 -12.57 -13.51
CA ARG A 49 8.07 -11.52 -14.39
C ARG A 49 7.16 -12.08 -15.48
N ALA A 50 7.60 -13.14 -16.17
CA ALA A 50 6.80 -13.81 -17.19
C ALA A 50 5.46 -14.33 -16.66
N GLY A 51 5.44 -14.88 -15.44
CA GLY A 51 4.20 -15.33 -14.78
C GLY A 51 3.23 -14.18 -14.51
N VAL A 52 3.72 -13.05 -14.02
CA VAL A 52 2.90 -11.84 -13.82
C VAL A 52 2.38 -11.27 -15.15
N ASP A 53 3.22 -11.26 -16.19
CA ASP A 53 2.81 -10.81 -17.53
C ASP A 53 1.72 -11.69 -18.12
N LEU A 54 1.81 -13.01 -17.94
CA LEU A 54 0.76 -13.95 -18.37
C LEU A 54 -0.56 -13.73 -17.61
N LEU A 55 -0.51 -13.51 -16.29
CA LEU A 55 -1.70 -13.17 -15.50
C LEU A 55 -2.33 -11.87 -16.00
N ARG A 56 -1.50 -10.85 -16.27
CA ARG A 56 -1.94 -9.57 -16.83
C ARG A 56 -2.62 -9.77 -18.19
N LEU A 57 -1.99 -10.48 -19.12
CA LEU A 57 -2.57 -10.78 -20.43
C LEU A 57 -3.90 -11.54 -20.30
N GLY A 58 -3.99 -12.50 -19.37
CA GLY A 58 -5.22 -13.20 -19.03
C GLY A 58 -6.34 -12.26 -18.58
N LEU A 59 -6.04 -11.31 -17.70
CA LEU A 59 -6.99 -10.29 -17.26
C LEU A 59 -7.45 -9.37 -18.39
N TYR A 60 -6.55 -8.94 -19.28
CA TYR A 60 -6.88 -8.03 -20.38
C TYR A 60 -7.67 -8.70 -21.50
N TYR A 61 -7.27 -9.91 -21.93
CA TYR A 61 -7.83 -10.55 -23.12
C TYR A 61 -8.85 -11.64 -22.81
N PHE A 62 -8.82 -12.22 -21.60
CA PHE A 62 -9.66 -13.35 -21.20
C PHE A 62 -10.31 -13.12 -19.83
N ASN A 63 -10.81 -11.90 -19.60
CA ASN A 63 -11.18 -11.34 -18.29
C ASN A 63 -11.88 -12.31 -17.32
N PRO A 64 -12.95 -13.08 -17.67
CA PRO A 64 -13.55 -14.00 -16.71
C PRO A 64 -12.60 -15.10 -16.20
N LEU A 65 -11.82 -15.69 -17.10
CA LEU A 65 -10.82 -16.71 -16.76
C LEU A 65 -9.60 -16.08 -16.09
N GLY A 66 -9.16 -14.92 -16.58
CA GLY A 66 -8.06 -14.15 -16.00
C GLY A 66 -8.35 -13.74 -14.55
N ARG A 67 -9.58 -13.31 -14.26
CA ARG A 67 -10.03 -12.93 -12.92
C ARG A 67 -10.07 -14.15 -12.00
N SER A 68 -10.66 -15.25 -12.46
CA SER A 68 -10.67 -16.51 -11.69
C SER A 68 -9.25 -17.03 -11.40
N ALA A 69 -8.35 -16.96 -12.38
CA ALA A 69 -6.96 -17.34 -12.19
C ALA A 69 -6.25 -16.39 -11.21
N CYS A 70 -6.47 -15.09 -11.32
CA CYS A 70 -5.92 -14.10 -10.39
C CYS A 70 -6.40 -14.36 -8.96
N ASP A 71 -7.71 -14.51 -8.75
CA ASP A 71 -8.30 -14.75 -7.43
C ASP A 71 -7.76 -16.05 -6.81
N MET A 72 -7.65 -17.13 -7.60
CA MET A 72 -7.15 -18.43 -7.13
C MET A 72 -5.65 -18.43 -6.83
N LEU A 73 -4.86 -17.70 -7.62
CA LEU A 73 -3.40 -17.75 -7.55
C LEU A 73 -2.79 -16.65 -6.68
N THR A 74 -3.53 -15.58 -6.40
CA THR A 74 -2.99 -14.39 -5.72
C THR A 74 -3.51 -14.18 -4.31
N ILE A 75 -4.55 -14.89 -3.87
CA ILE A 75 -5.05 -14.84 -2.49
C ILE A 75 -5.23 -16.26 -1.97
N ASP A 76 -4.61 -16.57 -0.82
CA ASP A 76 -4.85 -17.86 -0.16
C ASP A 76 -6.06 -17.81 0.79
N LYS A 77 -6.53 -18.99 1.22
CA LYS A 77 -7.68 -19.11 2.15
C LYS A 77 -7.46 -18.42 3.51
N LYS A 78 -6.23 -18.04 3.83
CA LYS A 78 -5.88 -17.32 5.07
C LYS A 78 -5.72 -15.81 4.82
N GLY A 79 -6.02 -15.33 3.62
CA GLY A 79 -5.91 -13.91 3.25
C GLY A 79 -4.49 -13.43 2.98
N HIS A 80 -3.54 -14.32 2.69
CA HIS A 80 -2.20 -13.91 2.26
C HIS A 80 -2.22 -13.55 0.78
N PHE A 81 -1.44 -12.53 0.42
CA PHE A 81 -1.10 -12.30 -0.97
C PHE A 81 -0.11 -13.37 -1.41
N VAL A 82 -0.46 -14.10 -2.46
CA VAL A 82 0.37 -15.14 -3.06
C VAL A 82 0.92 -14.63 -4.36
N LEU A 83 2.23 -14.76 -4.54
CA LEU A 83 2.87 -14.47 -5.81
C LEU A 83 3.75 -15.66 -6.15
N LEU A 84 3.29 -16.45 -7.11
CA LEU A 84 4.03 -17.59 -7.65
C LEU A 84 4.52 -18.57 -6.57
N GLY A 85 3.62 -18.90 -5.63
CA GLY A 85 3.88 -19.84 -4.54
C GLY A 85 4.53 -19.21 -3.29
N LYS A 86 5.05 -17.98 -3.38
CA LYS A 86 5.48 -17.21 -2.20
C LYS A 86 4.28 -16.55 -1.55
N LYS A 87 4.26 -16.50 -0.22
CA LYS A 87 3.19 -15.91 0.56
C LYS A 87 3.68 -14.66 1.27
N TYR A 88 2.87 -13.62 1.20
CA TYR A 88 3.13 -12.32 1.81
C TYR A 88 1.94 -11.96 2.69
N ARG A 89 2.23 -11.52 3.91
CA ARG A 89 1.18 -11.12 4.83
C ARG A 89 0.60 -9.78 4.40
N ILE A 90 -0.73 -9.73 4.35
CA ILE A 90 -1.48 -8.49 4.22
C ILE A 90 -1.61 -7.89 5.64
N ILE A 91 -1.23 -6.63 5.78
CA ILE A 91 -1.17 -5.96 7.08
C ILE A 91 -2.56 -5.47 7.44
N ALA A 92 -3.29 -6.26 8.22
CA ALA A 92 -4.69 -5.97 8.52
C ALA A 92 -4.90 -4.66 9.30
N LYS A 93 -3.95 -4.30 10.19
CA LYS A 93 -3.94 -3.05 10.95
C LYS A 93 -2.71 -2.21 10.53
N PRO A 94 -2.89 -1.15 9.73
CA PRO A 94 -1.79 -0.31 9.27
C PRO A 94 -1.05 0.39 10.41
N ASP A 95 0.25 0.61 10.24
CA ASP A 95 1.09 1.33 11.19
C ASP A 95 1.18 2.83 10.84
N ASN A 96 0.20 3.59 11.30
CA ASN A 96 0.21 5.05 11.15
C ASN A 96 1.32 5.73 11.99
N ALA A 97 1.86 5.06 13.01
CA ALA A 97 2.93 5.62 13.82
C ALA A 97 4.24 5.69 13.02
N ALA A 98 4.52 4.72 12.17
CA ALA A 98 5.64 4.78 11.23
C ALA A 98 5.54 5.98 10.27
N VAL A 99 4.33 6.29 9.79
CA VAL A 99 4.07 7.47 8.96
C VAL A 99 4.29 8.76 9.75
N ALA A 100 3.77 8.84 10.98
CA ALA A 100 3.98 10.00 11.85
C ALA A 100 5.48 10.25 12.13
N ALA A 101 6.26 9.19 12.38
CA ALA A 101 7.70 9.30 12.59
C ALA A 101 8.43 9.82 11.33
N ALA A 102 8.05 9.35 10.14
CA ALA A 102 8.62 9.86 8.88
C ALA A 102 8.31 11.36 8.67
N ILE A 103 7.11 11.80 9.04
CA ILE A 103 6.71 13.21 8.99
C ILE A 103 7.51 14.03 9.99
N GLU A 104 7.72 13.54 11.21
CA GLU A 104 8.51 14.23 12.23
C GLU A 104 9.98 14.39 11.80
N GLU A 105 10.54 13.39 11.11
CA GLU A 105 11.91 13.44 10.58
C GLU A 105 12.06 14.45 9.44
N HIS A 106 11.03 14.61 8.59
CA HIS A 106 11.06 15.50 7.43
C HIS A 106 9.72 16.25 7.22
N PRO A 107 9.37 17.19 8.12
CA PRO A 107 8.04 17.83 8.14
C PRO A 107 7.79 18.75 6.94
N ASP A 108 8.86 19.22 6.29
CA ASP A 108 8.78 19.99 5.06
C ASP A 108 8.55 19.12 3.82
N ARG A 109 8.80 17.81 3.90
CA ARG A 109 8.72 16.87 2.77
C ARG A 109 7.52 15.95 2.82
N PHE A 110 7.03 15.61 4.01
CA PHE A 110 5.98 14.60 4.15
C PHE A 110 4.71 15.12 4.80
N MET A 111 3.60 14.53 4.36
CA MET A 111 2.28 14.54 4.98
C MET A 111 1.82 13.09 5.10
N GLY A 112 0.73 12.82 5.81
CA GLY A 112 0.25 11.46 6.06
C GLY A 112 -1.24 11.29 5.81
N TRP A 113 -1.60 10.13 5.29
CA TRP A 113 -2.96 9.61 5.37
C TRP A 113 -3.11 8.78 6.64
N MET A 114 -4.19 9.01 7.38
CA MET A 114 -4.64 8.10 8.44
C MET A 114 -5.20 6.85 7.76
N PHE A 115 -4.38 5.80 7.65
CA PHE A 115 -4.77 4.57 7.00
C PHE A 115 -5.47 3.66 7.99
N ILE A 116 -6.72 3.36 7.71
CA ILE A 116 -7.58 2.53 8.57
C ILE A 116 -8.09 1.30 7.83
N ASN A 117 -8.41 0.28 8.63
CA ASN A 117 -9.13 -0.88 8.15
C ASN A 117 -10.33 -1.23 9.04
N PRO A 118 -11.51 -0.64 8.79
CA PRO A 118 -12.72 -0.93 9.57
C PRO A 118 -13.15 -2.40 9.64
N SER A 119 -12.74 -3.25 8.70
CA SER A 119 -13.12 -4.69 8.75
C SER A 119 -12.26 -5.49 9.74
N ALA A 120 -11.04 -5.03 10.00
CA ALA A 120 -10.09 -5.71 10.88
C ALA A 120 -9.95 -5.07 12.27
N ASP A 121 -10.28 -3.78 12.39
CA ASP A 121 -10.20 -3.04 13.65
C ASP A 121 -11.57 -2.42 13.98
N PRO A 122 -12.35 -2.98 14.93
CA PRO A 122 -13.63 -2.40 15.32
C PRO A 122 -13.51 -1.05 16.02
N ASP A 123 -12.32 -0.70 16.51
CA ASP A 123 -12.01 0.56 17.21
C ASP A 123 -11.23 1.54 16.31
N TYR A 124 -11.40 1.43 14.99
CA TYR A 124 -10.74 2.30 14.01
C TYR A 124 -11.00 3.80 14.24
N MET A 125 -12.10 4.15 14.93
CA MET A 125 -12.42 5.53 15.30
C MET A 125 -11.41 6.10 16.31
N SER A 126 -10.99 5.32 17.31
CA SER A 126 -9.96 5.75 18.26
C SER A 126 -8.61 6.00 17.57
N GLU A 127 -8.28 5.20 16.55
CA GLU A 127 -7.10 5.41 15.72
C GLU A 127 -7.21 6.71 14.90
N LEU A 128 -8.37 7.00 14.30
CA LEU A 128 -8.61 8.28 13.60
C LEU A 128 -8.50 9.47 14.55
N GLU A 129 -9.16 9.41 15.70
CA GLU A 129 -9.15 10.48 16.69
C GLU A 129 -7.74 10.78 17.19
N ARG A 130 -6.96 9.73 17.48
CA ARG A 130 -5.55 9.84 17.86
C ARG A 130 -4.75 10.68 16.86
N TRP A 131 -4.86 10.38 15.57
CA TRP A 131 -4.06 11.03 14.53
C TRP A 131 -4.63 12.34 14.00
N SER A 132 -5.94 12.58 14.18
CA SER A 132 -6.62 13.81 13.76
C SER A 132 -6.04 15.09 14.38
N SER A 133 -5.40 14.96 15.55
CA SER A 133 -4.72 16.07 16.23
C SER A 133 -3.41 16.49 15.56
N ASN A 134 -2.82 15.65 14.71
CA ASN A 134 -1.60 15.95 13.98
C ASN A 134 -1.95 16.69 12.67
N PRO A 135 -1.59 17.97 12.49
CA PRO A 135 -1.97 18.74 11.31
C PRO A 135 -1.33 18.24 10.01
N ALA A 136 -0.28 17.42 10.10
CA ALA A 136 0.35 16.79 8.95
C ALA A 136 -0.32 15.46 8.55
N MET A 137 -1.26 14.94 9.36
CA MET A 137 -2.16 13.85 8.99
C MET A 137 -3.40 14.44 8.32
N ILE A 138 -3.37 14.53 6.99
CA ILE A 138 -4.25 15.43 6.22
C ILE A 138 -5.58 14.81 5.78
N GLY A 139 -5.83 13.55 6.11
CA GLY A 139 -7.11 12.91 5.83
C GLY A 139 -7.07 11.40 6.03
N VAL A 140 -8.10 10.71 5.56
CA VAL A 140 -8.30 9.27 5.77
C VAL A 140 -8.04 8.48 4.50
N LYS A 141 -7.33 7.36 4.62
CA LYS A 141 -7.22 6.34 3.58
C LYS A 141 -7.93 5.08 4.07
N ALA A 142 -8.75 4.50 3.20
CA ALA A 142 -9.30 3.16 3.34
C ALA A 142 -9.09 2.45 2.00
N HIS A 143 -8.82 1.14 2.02
CA HIS A 143 -8.50 0.41 0.79
C HIS A 143 -9.65 -0.53 0.39
N PRO A 144 -10.28 -0.38 -0.79
CA PRO A 144 -11.45 -1.17 -1.18
C PRO A 144 -11.26 -2.68 -1.07
N PHE A 145 -10.07 -3.17 -1.42
CA PHE A 145 -9.68 -4.59 -1.31
C PHE A 145 -9.86 -5.17 0.11
N TRP A 146 -9.78 -4.39 1.18
CA TRP A 146 -9.93 -4.88 2.56
C TRP A 146 -11.35 -4.88 3.10
N HIS A 147 -12.27 -4.25 2.38
CA HIS A 147 -13.63 -4.02 2.88
C HIS A 147 -14.67 -4.88 2.18
N ASP A 148 -14.23 -5.76 1.26
CA ASP A 148 -15.08 -6.62 0.42
C ASP A 148 -16.32 -5.87 -0.10
N TYR A 149 -16.15 -4.57 -0.41
CA TYR A 149 -17.26 -3.76 -0.88
C TYR A 149 -17.68 -4.33 -2.23
N PRO A 150 -18.97 -4.68 -2.41
CA PRO A 150 -19.44 -5.12 -3.72
C PRO A 150 -19.23 -3.96 -4.68
N VAL A 151 -18.37 -4.16 -5.69
CA VAL A 151 -18.30 -3.27 -6.84
C VAL A 151 -19.57 -3.55 -7.64
N ARG A 152 -20.58 -2.72 -7.43
CA ARG A 152 -21.83 -2.75 -8.21
C ARG A 152 -21.62 -2.11 -9.57
#